data_AF-A0A9R1G660-F1
#
_entry.id   AF-A0A9R1G660-F1
#
_cell.length_a   1.000
_cell.length_b   1.000
_cell.length_c   1.000
_cell.angle_alpha   90.00
_cell.angle_beta   90.00
_cell.angle_gamma   90.00
#
_symmetry.space_group_name_H-M   'P 1'
#
loop_
_entity.id
_entity.type
_entity.pdbx_description
1 polymer ?
#
loop_
_entity_poly.entity_id
_entity_poly.type
_entity_poly.pdbx_seq_one_letter_code
_entity_poly.pdbx_strand_id
1 'polypeptide(L)'
;MRARVALEPLAEEPGAEDESGARRRSGLQATLHRWARILSGGAAGDDARPAADLRVLLSVLACPLSPVPILPRLPRHVASSAQYIIEQFRATTGCGKLEGTAKSMYAAGKVRLAMLQEPAGAGGGHANGSAGRCHEGSFVVWQLAPGMWLVEMAVAGHSVAAGSDGRVAWRRTPWLGAHAARGGSRPLRRALQGLDPVMIASIFSTAEHAGEKQVDGEDCFVLRLDVGPSTLSSWSDGTAEVIRHGLTGFFSQRSGLLARLEDSQLTRIQSPGAAAMYWETTIASTLADYRAVDGGVTVAHAGRSTAHLARFGVGVRAARVVTRMEESWTIDDVAFDVPGLGPDAFIPPEEVRRSRFYDAMAAGGGK
;
A
#
# COMPACT_ATOMS: atom_id res chain seq x y z
N MET A 1 -30.55 51.05 14.68
CA MET A 1 -31.29 49.78 14.55
C MET A 1 -30.30 48.68 14.18
N ARG A 2 -29.90 47.85 15.15
CA ARG A 2 -29.43 46.45 15.05
C ARG A 2 -28.74 46.09 16.37
N ALA A 3 -29.52 45.46 17.23
CA ALA A 3 -29.05 44.81 18.44
C ALA A 3 -28.31 43.52 18.09
N ARG A 4 -27.25 43.23 18.85
CA ARG A 4 -26.61 41.93 18.93
C ARG A 4 -27.61 40.94 19.54
N VAL A 5 -27.75 39.76 18.93
CA VAL A 5 -28.26 38.58 19.61
C VAL A 5 -27.30 37.44 19.29
N ALA A 6 -26.60 37.00 20.32
CA ALA A 6 -25.93 35.71 20.38
C ALA A 6 -27.00 34.66 20.68
N LEU A 7 -26.97 33.53 19.99
CA LEU A 7 -27.66 32.32 20.42
C LEU A 7 -26.67 31.17 20.40
N GLU A 8 -26.40 30.69 21.61
CA GLU A 8 -25.69 29.46 21.96
C GLU A 8 -26.60 28.22 21.75
N PRO A 9 -26.05 26.99 21.87
CA PRO A 9 -26.50 25.82 21.13
C PRO A 9 -27.65 25.07 21.82
N LEU A 10 -28.54 24.47 21.03
CA LEU A 10 -29.46 23.45 21.53
C LEU A 10 -28.83 22.07 21.32
N ALA A 11 -28.51 21.44 22.45
CA ALA A 11 -28.26 20.02 22.57
C ALA A 11 -29.60 19.28 22.56
N GLU A 12 -29.79 18.35 21.62
CA GLU A 12 -30.79 17.29 21.70
C GLU A 12 -30.10 15.95 21.45
N GLU A 13 -30.24 15.06 22.44
CA GLU A 13 -29.97 13.62 22.42
C GLU A 13 -31.13 13.00 23.26
N PRO A 14 -31.44 11.69 23.14
CA PRO A 14 -31.72 10.94 21.92
C PRO A 14 -33.08 10.18 22.03
N GLY A 15 -33.74 9.94 20.90
CA GLY A 15 -34.87 9.01 20.80
C GLY A 15 -34.37 7.62 20.42
N ALA A 16 -34.69 6.62 21.24
CA ALA A 16 -34.32 5.23 21.08
C ALA A 16 -35.08 4.53 19.95
N GLU A 17 -34.53 3.37 19.55
CA GLU A 17 -35.10 2.29 18.71
C GLU A 17 -34.72 2.28 17.21
N ASP A 18 -33.54 1.70 16.92
CA ASP A 18 -33.39 0.56 15.98
C ASP A 18 -31.96 -0.03 16.07
N GLU A 19 -31.79 -1.08 16.88
CA GLU A 19 -30.51 -1.61 17.37
C GLU A 19 -29.76 -2.60 16.44
N SER A 20 -30.07 -2.66 15.14
CA SER A 20 -29.30 -3.51 14.21
C SER A 20 -28.35 -2.76 13.27
N GLY A 21 -28.55 -1.46 13.05
CA GLY A 21 -27.74 -0.62 12.15
C GLY A 21 -26.71 0.31 12.83
N ALA A 22 -26.80 0.50 14.14
CA ALA A 22 -26.04 1.52 14.87
C ALA A 22 -24.54 1.16 15.06
N ARG A 23 -24.21 -0.14 15.11
CA ARG A 23 -22.82 -0.58 15.37
C ARG A 23 -21.85 -0.18 14.27
N ARG A 24 -22.26 -0.28 12.99
CA ARG A 24 -21.47 0.09 11.80
C ARG A 24 -21.17 1.59 11.70
N ARG A 25 -22.16 2.44 12.03
CA ARG A 25 -21.97 3.91 12.01
C ARG A 25 -20.98 4.32 13.10
N SER A 26 -21.00 3.66 14.27
CA SER A 26 -20.11 4.01 15.38
C SER A 26 -18.61 3.80 15.09
N GLY A 27 -18.22 2.73 14.38
CA GLY A 27 -16.82 2.41 14.08
C GLY A 27 -16.19 3.35 13.04
N LEU A 28 -16.89 3.57 11.93
CA LEU A 28 -16.49 4.52 10.89
C LEU A 28 -16.50 5.96 11.42
N GLN A 29 -17.53 6.35 12.17
CA GLN A 29 -17.63 7.69 12.77
C GLN A 29 -16.57 7.91 13.87
N ALA A 30 -16.30 6.92 14.72
CA ALA A 30 -15.24 7.01 15.73
C ALA A 30 -13.84 7.09 15.10
N THR A 31 -13.63 6.36 14.00
CA THR A 31 -12.39 6.43 13.23
C THR A 31 -12.27 7.78 12.55
N LEU A 32 -13.30 8.25 11.83
CA LEU A 32 -13.35 9.59 11.24
C LEU A 32 -13.17 10.70 12.29
N HIS A 33 -13.71 10.57 13.51
CA HIS A 33 -13.49 11.51 14.61
C HIS A 33 -12.08 11.45 15.20
N ARG A 34 -11.46 10.26 15.23
CA ARG A 34 -10.05 10.09 15.60
C ARG A 34 -9.13 10.70 14.55
N TRP A 35 -9.46 10.53 13.26
CA TRP A 35 -8.75 11.16 12.13
C TRP A 35 -8.97 12.67 12.09
N ALA A 36 -10.19 13.15 12.32
CA ALA A 36 -10.48 14.57 12.47
C ALA A 36 -9.66 15.16 13.62
N ARG A 37 -9.52 14.50 14.76
CA ARG A 37 -8.60 14.96 15.83
C ARG A 37 -7.12 14.99 15.44
N ILE A 38 -6.67 14.04 14.63
CA ILE A 38 -5.29 13.99 14.10
C ILE A 38 -5.06 15.09 13.05
N LEU A 39 -6.07 15.38 12.22
CA LEU A 39 -6.03 16.40 11.16
C LEU A 39 -6.34 17.82 11.69
N SER A 40 -7.10 17.95 12.79
CA SER A 40 -7.56 19.23 13.38
C SER A 40 -6.68 19.73 14.53
N GLY A 41 -5.48 19.19 14.74
CA GLY A 41 -4.47 19.83 15.60
C GLY A 41 -4.49 19.42 17.08
N GLY A 42 -4.48 18.12 17.36
CA GLY A 42 -4.12 17.61 18.69
C GLY A 42 -2.62 17.69 18.97
N ALA A 43 -2.17 18.85 19.47
CA ALA A 43 -0.83 19.11 20.05
C ALA A 43 0.37 18.63 19.19
N ALA A 44 0.64 19.38 18.11
CA ALA A 44 1.96 19.41 17.49
C ALA A 44 2.98 19.96 18.52
N GLY A 45 3.62 19.05 19.24
CA GLY A 45 4.86 19.33 19.94
C GLY A 45 5.98 19.49 18.91
N ASP A 46 6.26 20.75 18.58
CA ASP A 46 7.44 21.28 17.91
C ASP A 46 7.67 20.88 16.43
N ASP A 47 8.13 21.86 15.66
CA ASP A 47 8.47 21.85 14.22
C ASP A 47 9.71 20.97 13.90
N ALA A 48 9.93 19.93 14.71
CA ALA A 48 11.09 19.06 14.65
C ALA A 48 11.00 18.15 13.43
N ARG A 49 11.97 18.30 12.50
CA ARG A 49 12.12 17.38 11.36
C ARG A 49 12.10 15.92 11.85
N PRO A 50 11.37 15.02 11.16
CA PRO A 50 11.33 13.61 11.55
C PRO A 50 12.75 13.05 11.59
N ALA A 51 12.98 12.17 12.56
CA ALA A 51 14.25 11.46 12.68
C ALA A 51 14.63 10.79 11.35
N ALA A 52 15.92 10.74 11.05
CA ALA A 52 16.41 10.31 9.74
C ALA A 52 15.96 8.88 9.38
N ASP A 53 15.91 7.98 10.38
CA ASP A 53 15.37 6.63 10.27
C ASP A 53 13.88 6.63 9.92
N LEU A 54 13.07 7.41 10.62
CA LEU A 54 11.63 7.53 10.35
C LEU A 54 11.36 8.06 8.94
N ARG A 55 12.16 9.03 8.48
CA ARG A 55 12.06 9.52 7.09
C ARG A 55 12.28 8.41 6.07
N VAL A 56 13.28 7.56 6.27
CA VAL A 56 13.59 6.43 5.38
C VAL A 56 12.47 5.39 5.42
N LEU A 57 12.04 4.99 6.62
CA LEU A 57 10.94 4.05 6.83
C LEU A 57 9.67 4.49 6.12
N LEU A 58 9.25 5.73 6.36
CA LEU A 58 8.07 6.29 5.70
C LEU A 58 8.31 6.39 4.19
N SER A 59 9.50 6.80 3.74
CA SER A 59 9.85 6.89 2.31
C SER A 59 9.66 5.57 1.55
N VAL A 60 9.93 4.43 2.17
CA VAL A 60 9.84 3.12 1.50
C VAL A 60 8.53 2.39 1.81
N LEU A 61 8.08 2.38 3.07
CA LEU A 61 7.00 1.51 3.54
C LEU A 61 5.62 2.18 3.59
N ALA A 62 5.54 3.52 3.61
CA ALA A 62 4.24 4.19 3.76
C ALA A 62 3.34 3.98 2.54
N CYS A 63 3.90 4.05 1.33
CA CYS A 63 3.16 3.90 0.08
C CYS A 63 4.02 3.26 -1.03
N PRO A 64 4.44 1.99 -0.87
CA PRO A 64 4.99 1.24 -1.98
C PRO A 64 3.90 1.03 -3.04
N LEU A 65 4.19 1.40 -4.28
CA LEU A 65 3.30 1.15 -5.42
C LEU A 65 3.54 -0.25 -5.95
N SER A 66 2.47 -0.93 -6.35
CA SER A 66 2.58 -2.22 -7.02
C SER A 66 3.40 -2.08 -8.30
N PRO A 67 4.27 -3.05 -8.63
CA PRO A 67 4.80 -3.20 -9.99
C PRO A 67 3.68 -3.23 -11.00
N VAL A 68 2.73 -4.13 -10.84
CA VAL A 68 1.86 -4.49 -11.96
C VAL A 68 0.74 -3.46 -12.04
N PRO A 69 0.50 -2.84 -13.22
CA PRO A 69 -0.70 -2.02 -13.41
C PRO A 69 -1.95 -2.88 -13.28
N ILE A 70 -3.13 -2.27 -13.15
CA ILE A 70 -4.39 -3.03 -13.18
C ILE A 70 -4.52 -3.64 -14.58
N LEU A 71 -4.35 -4.97 -14.68
CA LEU A 71 -4.42 -5.66 -15.96
C LEU A 71 -5.88 -5.90 -16.35
N PRO A 72 -6.27 -5.61 -17.60
CA PRO A 72 -7.58 -5.98 -18.11
C PRO A 72 -7.69 -7.51 -18.12
N ARG A 73 -8.87 -8.01 -17.74
CA ARG A 73 -9.12 -9.46 -17.66
C ARG A 73 -8.96 -10.09 -19.04
N LEU A 74 -8.09 -11.09 -19.15
CA LEU A 74 -8.02 -11.90 -20.35
C LEU A 74 -9.16 -12.95 -20.36
N PRO A 75 -9.74 -13.27 -21.53
CA PRO A 75 -10.73 -14.32 -21.66
C PRO A 75 -10.26 -15.68 -21.14
N ARG A 76 -11.18 -16.43 -20.50
CA ARG A 76 -10.96 -17.74 -19.86
C ARG A 76 -10.78 -18.89 -20.88
N HIS A 77 -9.82 -18.81 -21.80
CA HIS A 77 -9.77 -19.75 -22.92
C HIS A 77 -8.80 -20.93 -22.80
N VAL A 78 -8.01 -21.06 -21.72
CA VAL A 78 -7.20 -22.26 -21.47
C VAL A 78 -7.00 -22.45 -19.97
N ALA A 79 -7.42 -23.59 -19.40
CA ALA A 79 -7.23 -23.92 -17.99
C ALA A 79 -5.73 -24.11 -17.68
N SER A 80 -5.07 -23.04 -17.23
CA SER A 80 -3.71 -23.09 -16.73
C SER A 80 -3.69 -23.41 -15.22
N SER A 81 -2.60 -23.97 -14.71
CA SER A 81 -2.42 -24.18 -13.26
C SER A 81 -2.63 -22.87 -12.47
N ALA A 82 -2.19 -21.73 -13.03
CA ALA A 82 -2.40 -20.42 -12.41
C ALA A 82 -3.88 -20.05 -12.28
N GLN A 83 -4.70 -20.32 -13.31
CA GLN A 83 -6.14 -20.10 -13.21
C GLN A 83 -6.79 -20.97 -12.13
N TYR A 84 -6.42 -22.25 -12.03
CA TYR A 84 -6.92 -23.13 -10.98
C TYR A 84 -6.61 -22.57 -9.57
N ILE A 85 -5.36 -22.15 -9.34
CA ILE A 85 -4.92 -21.60 -8.06
C ILE A 85 -5.71 -20.33 -7.71
N ILE A 86 -5.92 -19.44 -8.69
CA ILE A 86 -6.65 -18.20 -8.48
C ILE A 86 -8.16 -18.42 -8.30
N GLU A 87 -8.76 -19.39 -8.97
CA GLU A 87 -10.16 -19.78 -8.71
C GLU A 87 -10.33 -20.40 -7.31
N GLN A 88 -9.35 -21.17 -6.83
CA GLN A 88 -9.36 -21.64 -5.44
C GLN A 88 -9.27 -20.46 -4.46
N PHE A 89 -8.36 -19.51 -4.69
CA PHE A 89 -8.27 -18.29 -3.89
C PHE A 89 -9.59 -17.49 -3.88
N ARG A 90 -10.24 -17.34 -5.04
CA ARG A 90 -11.54 -16.67 -5.18
C ARG A 90 -12.64 -17.37 -4.39
N ALA A 91 -12.66 -18.71 -4.44
CA ALA A 91 -13.63 -19.51 -3.71
C ALA A 91 -13.43 -19.37 -2.19
N THR A 92 -12.19 -19.47 -1.70
CA THR A 92 -11.90 -19.34 -0.26
C THR A 92 -12.14 -17.92 0.26
N THR A 93 -11.77 -16.90 -0.52
CA THR A 93 -11.97 -15.50 -0.10
C THR A 93 -13.40 -15.00 -0.31
N GLY A 94 -14.23 -15.70 -1.08
CA GLY A 94 -15.57 -15.23 -1.44
C GLY A 94 -15.59 -14.00 -2.35
N CYS A 95 -14.43 -13.54 -2.82
CA CYS A 95 -14.31 -12.26 -3.55
C CYS A 95 -14.99 -12.28 -4.92
N GLY A 96 -15.27 -13.46 -5.48
CA GLY A 96 -16.06 -13.61 -6.71
C GLY A 96 -17.43 -12.94 -6.67
N LYS A 97 -18.04 -12.79 -5.48
CA LYS A 97 -19.34 -12.11 -5.28
C LYS A 97 -19.24 -10.58 -5.39
N LEU A 98 -18.07 -10.04 -5.08
CA LEU A 98 -17.81 -8.59 -5.16
C LEU A 98 -17.50 -8.14 -6.59
N GLU A 99 -17.11 -9.06 -7.46
CA GLU A 99 -16.71 -8.73 -8.82
C GLU A 99 -17.87 -8.14 -9.63
N GLY A 100 -17.72 -6.87 -10.03
CA GLY A 100 -18.74 -6.13 -10.78
C GLY A 100 -19.77 -5.42 -9.90
N THR A 101 -19.86 -5.76 -8.61
CA THR A 101 -20.85 -5.22 -7.67
C THR A 101 -20.23 -4.16 -6.76
N ALA A 102 -19.18 -4.52 -6.00
CA ALA A 102 -18.53 -3.60 -5.09
C ALA A 102 -17.47 -2.79 -5.84
N LYS A 103 -17.65 -1.46 -5.82
CA LYS A 103 -16.71 -0.53 -6.47
C LYS A 103 -15.78 0.14 -5.48
N SER A 104 -16.10 0.13 -4.18
CA SER A 104 -15.35 0.85 -3.16
C SER A 104 -14.93 -0.04 -2.00
N MET A 105 -13.84 0.34 -1.35
CA MET A 105 -13.28 -0.32 -0.17
C MET A 105 -12.74 0.72 0.80
N TYR A 106 -12.83 0.41 2.09
CA TYR A 106 -12.18 1.11 3.19
C TYR A 106 -11.46 0.10 4.09
N ALA A 107 -10.29 0.47 4.60
CA ALA A 107 -9.62 -0.26 5.66
C ALA A 107 -8.89 0.69 6.60
N ALA A 108 -8.97 0.46 7.91
CA ALA A 108 -8.24 1.18 8.93
C ALA A 108 -7.44 0.21 9.80
N GLY A 109 -6.25 0.64 10.19
CA GLY A 109 -5.37 -0.25 10.95
C GLY A 109 -4.25 0.46 11.69
N LYS A 110 -3.50 -0.35 12.43
CA LYS A 110 -2.28 0.05 13.12
C LYS A 110 -1.07 -0.45 12.36
N VAL A 111 0.01 0.30 12.47
CA VAL A 111 1.29 -0.04 11.85
C VAL A 111 2.42 0.20 12.83
N ARG A 112 3.42 -0.66 12.75
CA ARG A 112 4.68 -0.56 13.48
C ARG A 112 5.82 -0.68 12.49
N LEU A 113 6.71 0.31 12.47
CA LEU A 113 7.84 0.42 11.56
C LEU A 113 9.15 0.39 12.35
N ALA A 114 10.15 -0.35 11.87
CA ALA A 114 11.45 -0.39 12.51
C ALA A 114 12.58 -0.57 11.49
N MET A 115 13.74 0.01 11.78
CA MET A 115 14.99 -0.29 11.07
C MET A 115 15.59 -1.57 11.66
N LEU A 116 15.90 -2.54 10.82
CA LEU A 116 16.60 -3.77 11.23
C LEU A 116 18.10 -3.51 11.13
N GLN A 117 18.84 -3.71 12.23
CA GLN A 117 20.30 -3.65 12.20
C GLN A 117 20.86 -4.87 11.49
N GLU A 118 21.94 -4.66 10.73
CA GLU A 118 22.81 -5.75 10.25
C GLU A 118 23.46 -6.42 11.48
N PRO A 119 23.52 -7.76 11.55
CA PRO A 119 24.28 -8.41 12.61
C PRO A 119 25.74 -7.96 12.50
N ALA A 120 26.23 -7.26 13.53
CA ALA A 120 27.62 -6.89 13.62
C ALA A 120 28.48 -8.16 13.51
N GLY A 121 29.43 -8.15 12.57
CA GLY A 121 30.42 -9.22 12.46
C GLY A 121 31.10 -9.45 13.81
N ALA A 122 31.35 -10.71 14.13
CA ALA A 122 31.97 -11.16 15.37
C ALA A 122 33.24 -10.34 15.71
N GLY A 123 33.11 -9.42 16.66
CA GLY A 123 34.18 -8.57 17.15
C GLY A 123 33.70 -7.87 18.42
N GLY A 124 34.14 -8.36 19.56
CA GLY A 124 33.53 -8.15 20.86
C GLY A 124 33.48 -6.69 21.34
N GLY A 125 32.39 -6.39 22.02
CA GLY A 125 32.20 -5.17 22.81
C GLY A 125 30.79 -5.18 23.38
N HIS A 126 30.66 -5.21 24.71
CA HIS A 126 29.37 -5.10 25.40
C HIS A 126 28.75 -3.73 25.11
N ALA A 127 27.85 -3.66 24.13
CA ALA A 127 26.99 -2.51 23.90
C ALA A 127 25.54 -2.99 24.04
N ASN A 128 24.90 -2.48 25.08
CA ASN A 128 23.50 -2.68 25.44
C ASN A 128 22.59 -2.76 24.22
N GLY A 129 21.76 -3.81 24.14
CA GLY A 129 20.87 -4.07 23.01
C GLY A 129 19.89 -2.93 22.75
N SER A 130 20.28 -2.00 21.88
CA SER A 130 19.35 -1.09 21.25
C SER A 130 18.64 -1.86 20.14
N ALA A 131 17.54 -2.54 20.47
CA ALA A 131 16.53 -2.84 19.46
C ALA A 131 16.31 -1.57 18.62
N GLY A 132 16.34 -1.68 17.29
CA GLY A 132 16.17 -0.51 16.42
C GLY A 132 14.95 0.29 16.83
N ARG A 133 15.04 1.63 16.79
CA ARG A 133 13.94 2.51 17.20
C ARG A 133 12.67 2.09 16.44
N CYS A 134 11.68 1.72 17.21
CA CYS A 134 10.39 1.27 16.71
C CYS A 134 9.42 2.44 16.72
N HIS A 135 8.71 2.64 15.61
CA HIS A 135 7.77 3.72 15.41
C HIS A 135 6.37 3.15 15.18
N GLU A 136 5.45 3.43 16.09
CA GLU A 136 4.06 3.00 15.99
C GLU A 136 3.17 4.10 15.44
N GLY A 137 2.07 3.68 14.81
CA GLY A 137 1.13 4.58 14.18
C GLY A 137 -0.14 3.88 13.71
N SER A 138 -0.90 4.59 12.88
CA SER A 138 -2.10 4.07 12.23
C SER A 138 -2.18 4.54 10.79
N PHE A 139 -2.95 3.81 10.00
CA PHE A 139 -3.22 4.16 8.62
C PHE A 139 -4.70 3.95 8.28
N VAL A 140 -5.14 4.62 7.23
CA VAL A 140 -6.42 4.39 6.56
C VAL A 140 -6.15 4.28 5.07
N VAL A 141 -6.85 3.35 4.43
CA VAL A 141 -6.88 3.16 2.98
C VAL A 141 -8.33 3.30 2.50
N TRP A 142 -8.50 4.07 1.43
CA TRP A 142 -9.72 4.15 0.64
C TRP A 142 -9.42 3.67 -0.77
N GLN A 143 -10.32 2.93 -1.38
CA GLN A 143 -10.21 2.53 -2.78
C GLN A 143 -11.54 2.72 -3.50
N LEU A 144 -11.46 3.12 -4.77
CA LEU A 144 -12.58 3.17 -5.68
C LEU A 144 -12.12 2.65 -7.05
N ALA A 145 -12.76 1.60 -7.52
CA ALA A 145 -12.45 0.99 -8.80
C ALA A 145 -12.96 1.87 -9.97
N PRO A 146 -12.20 1.97 -11.08
CA PRO A 146 -10.87 1.42 -11.28
C PRO A 146 -9.76 2.39 -10.84
N GLY A 147 -8.75 1.87 -10.14
CA GLY A 147 -7.45 2.54 -10.00
C GLY A 147 -7.39 3.79 -9.13
N MET A 148 -8.49 4.20 -8.47
CA MET A 148 -8.47 5.28 -7.50
C MET A 148 -8.23 4.72 -6.10
N TRP A 149 -7.33 5.36 -5.35
CA TRP A 149 -7.06 4.98 -3.97
C TRP A 149 -6.45 6.16 -3.21
N LEU A 150 -6.58 6.17 -1.89
CA LEU A 150 -5.99 7.14 -0.99
C LEU A 150 -5.50 6.39 0.25
N VAL A 151 -4.27 6.64 0.66
CA VAL A 151 -3.72 6.17 1.93
C VAL A 151 -3.24 7.36 2.74
N GLU A 152 -3.65 7.37 4.00
CA GLU A 152 -3.16 8.31 5.01
C GLU A 152 -2.54 7.50 6.14
N MET A 153 -1.34 7.89 6.55
CA MET A 153 -0.59 7.22 7.61
C MET A 153 -0.07 8.25 8.59
N ALA A 154 -0.27 8.02 9.88
CA ALA A 154 0.24 8.83 10.97
C ALA A 154 1.12 7.96 11.87
N VAL A 155 2.43 8.24 11.92
CA VAL A 155 3.43 7.47 12.67
C VAL A 155 4.34 8.44 13.43
N ALA A 156 4.53 8.20 14.73
CA ALA A 156 5.40 9.02 15.60
C ALA A 156 5.23 10.54 15.41
N GLY A 157 3.98 11.01 15.39
CA GLY A 157 3.64 12.45 15.25
C GLY A 157 3.70 13.00 13.82
N HIS A 158 4.07 12.19 12.83
CA HIS A 158 4.21 12.62 11.44
C HIS A 158 3.15 11.97 10.55
N SER A 159 2.53 12.77 9.67
CA SER A 159 1.56 12.30 8.69
C SER A 159 2.16 12.21 7.28
N VAL A 160 1.79 11.15 6.56
CA VAL A 160 2.09 10.95 5.14
C VAL A 160 0.78 10.62 4.44
N ALA A 161 0.54 11.25 3.30
CA ALA A 161 -0.59 10.94 2.44
C ALA A 161 -0.10 10.55 1.05
N ALA A 162 -0.80 9.63 0.40
CA ALA A 162 -0.58 9.29 -0.98
C ALA A 162 -1.89 8.83 -1.61
N GLY A 163 -2.06 9.06 -2.90
CA GLY A 163 -3.30 8.67 -3.57
C GLY A 163 -3.13 8.52 -5.07
N SER A 164 -4.20 8.12 -5.73
CA SER A 164 -4.32 8.05 -7.18
C SER A 164 -5.73 8.44 -7.59
N ASP A 165 -5.85 9.25 -8.63
CA ASP A 165 -7.11 9.59 -9.29
C ASP A 165 -7.46 8.63 -10.44
N GLY A 166 -6.77 7.48 -10.50
CA GLY A 166 -6.89 6.52 -11.61
C GLY A 166 -5.97 6.84 -12.80
N ARG A 167 -5.37 8.05 -12.84
CA ARG A 167 -4.44 8.46 -13.92
C ARG A 167 -3.04 8.71 -13.39
N VAL A 168 -2.94 9.41 -12.26
CA VAL A 168 -1.69 9.83 -11.63
C VAL A 168 -1.70 9.40 -10.17
N ALA A 169 -0.73 8.58 -9.79
CA ALA A 169 -0.41 8.39 -8.38
C ALA A 169 0.41 9.58 -7.86
N TRP A 170 0.19 9.98 -6.62
CA TRP A 170 0.86 11.10 -5.96
C TRP A 170 1.19 10.78 -4.51
N ARG A 171 2.11 11.56 -3.96
CA ARG A 171 2.57 11.42 -2.58
C ARG A 171 2.86 12.76 -1.95
N ARG A 172 2.49 12.91 -0.68
CA ARG A 172 2.78 14.05 0.18
C ARG A 172 3.53 13.59 1.43
N THR A 173 4.74 14.10 1.62
CA THR A 173 5.49 13.93 2.87
C THR A 173 5.82 15.29 3.50
N PRO A 174 6.01 15.37 4.83
CA PRO A 174 6.33 16.63 5.50
C PRO A 174 7.61 17.31 4.98
N TRP A 175 8.58 16.52 4.50
CA TRP A 175 9.89 17.04 4.05
C TRP A 175 9.99 17.34 2.56
N LEU A 176 9.11 16.79 1.71
CA LEU A 176 9.18 16.96 0.25
C LEU A 176 7.93 17.65 -0.34
N GLY A 177 6.87 17.79 0.44
CA GLY A 177 5.58 18.27 -0.05
C GLY A 177 4.92 17.26 -0.99
N ALA A 178 3.88 17.71 -1.69
CA ALA A 178 3.13 16.91 -2.64
C ALA A 178 3.82 16.84 -4.01
N HIS A 179 3.97 15.62 -4.56
CA HIS A 179 4.55 15.38 -5.87
C HIS A 179 3.90 14.17 -6.55
N ALA A 180 3.87 14.16 -7.88
CA ALA A 180 3.42 13.01 -8.66
C ALA A 180 4.43 11.86 -8.54
N ALA A 181 3.93 10.65 -8.36
CA ALA A 181 4.69 9.43 -8.57
C ALA A 181 4.83 9.17 -10.07
N ARG A 182 6.01 8.68 -10.47
CA ARG A 182 6.34 8.42 -11.88
C ARG A 182 5.68 7.13 -12.37
N GLY A 183 5.29 7.09 -13.65
CA GLY A 183 4.79 5.87 -14.29
C GLY A 183 3.28 5.62 -14.18
N GLY A 184 2.49 6.69 -14.03
CA GLY A 184 1.02 6.65 -14.04
C GLY A 184 0.39 6.03 -12.80
N SER A 185 -0.91 5.73 -12.90
CA SER A 185 -1.65 5.05 -11.83
C SER A 185 -1.22 3.59 -11.72
N ARG A 186 -0.78 3.21 -10.52
CA ARG A 186 -0.49 1.82 -10.14
C ARG A 186 -1.30 1.48 -8.89
N PRO A 187 -1.68 0.20 -8.69
CA PRO A 187 -2.29 -0.22 -7.45
C PRO A 187 -1.42 0.08 -6.23
N LEU A 188 -2.06 0.39 -5.10
CA LEU A 188 -1.36 0.45 -3.82
C LEU A 188 -0.92 -0.96 -3.41
N ARG A 189 0.39 -1.20 -3.16
CA ARG A 189 0.88 -2.53 -2.77
C ARG A 189 0.19 -3.06 -1.52
N ARG A 190 -0.18 -2.19 -0.58
CA ARG A 190 -0.91 -2.56 0.65
C ARG A 190 -2.23 -3.27 0.34
N ALA A 191 -2.91 -2.91 -0.74
CA ALA A 191 -4.11 -3.62 -1.19
C ALA A 191 -3.81 -5.10 -1.53
N LEU A 192 -2.63 -5.36 -2.09
CA LEU A 192 -2.17 -6.71 -2.45
C LEU A 192 -1.70 -7.53 -1.25
N GLN A 193 -1.52 -6.90 -0.08
CA GLN A 193 -1.15 -7.59 1.16
C GLN A 193 -2.39 -8.18 1.86
N GLY A 194 -3.25 -8.88 1.10
CA GLY A 194 -4.42 -9.57 1.62
C GLY A 194 -5.62 -8.69 1.96
N LEU A 195 -5.59 -7.39 1.63
CA LEU A 195 -6.69 -6.46 1.89
C LEU A 195 -7.76 -6.50 0.80
N ASP A 196 -7.36 -6.40 -0.48
CA ASP A 196 -8.28 -6.43 -1.61
C ASP A 196 -8.14 -7.77 -2.38
N PRO A 197 -8.93 -8.79 -2.03
CA PRO A 197 -8.87 -10.09 -2.70
C PRO A 197 -9.36 -10.03 -4.15
N VAL A 198 -10.18 -9.05 -4.53
CA VAL A 198 -10.58 -8.88 -5.94
C VAL A 198 -9.38 -8.42 -6.77
N MET A 199 -8.64 -7.44 -6.27
CA MET A 199 -7.43 -6.95 -6.91
C MET A 199 -6.33 -8.01 -6.97
N ILE A 200 -6.09 -8.76 -5.88
CA ILE A 200 -5.12 -9.87 -5.87
C ILE A 200 -5.47 -10.89 -6.95
N ALA A 201 -6.74 -11.33 -6.98
CA ALA A 201 -7.19 -12.29 -7.97
C ALA A 201 -7.11 -11.75 -9.41
N SER A 202 -7.33 -10.44 -9.61
CA SER A 202 -7.20 -9.80 -10.92
C SER A 202 -5.76 -9.75 -11.39
N ILE A 203 -4.82 -9.32 -10.54
CA ILE A 203 -3.40 -9.21 -10.88
C ILE A 203 -2.82 -10.59 -11.19
N PHE A 204 -3.04 -11.58 -10.33
CA PHE A 204 -2.46 -12.91 -10.54
C PHE A 204 -3.19 -13.77 -11.59
N SER A 205 -4.30 -13.29 -12.17
CA SER A 205 -5.00 -14.02 -13.24
C SER A 205 -4.16 -14.21 -14.50
N THR A 206 -3.15 -13.36 -14.70
CA THR A 206 -2.19 -13.44 -15.83
C THR A 206 -0.83 -13.94 -15.40
N ALA A 207 -0.68 -14.42 -14.16
CA ALA A 207 0.60 -14.90 -13.66
C ALA A 207 0.96 -16.27 -14.23
N GLU A 208 2.26 -16.55 -14.28
CA GLU A 208 2.80 -17.85 -14.64
C GLU A 208 2.91 -18.71 -13.39
N HIS A 209 2.55 -20.00 -13.51
CA HIS A 209 2.78 -20.96 -12.44
C HIS A 209 4.27 -21.37 -12.46
N ALA A 210 4.99 -20.95 -11.42
CA ALA A 210 6.43 -21.15 -11.30
C ALA A 210 6.80 -22.45 -10.54
N GLY A 211 5.82 -23.17 -10.00
CA GLY A 211 6.00 -24.43 -9.28
C GLY A 211 5.51 -24.37 -7.84
N GLU A 212 6.09 -25.21 -6.98
CA GLU A 212 5.67 -25.39 -5.59
C GLU A 212 6.86 -25.15 -4.64
N LYS A 213 6.59 -24.54 -3.48
CA LYS A 213 7.60 -24.23 -2.47
C LYS A 213 6.99 -24.25 -1.08
N GLN A 214 7.72 -24.80 -0.11
CA GLN A 214 7.36 -24.68 1.29
C GLN A 214 7.77 -23.30 1.83
N VAL A 215 6.82 -22.59 2.42
CA VAL A 215 6.99 -21.25 3.01
C VAL A 215 6.46 -21.28 4.44
N ASP A 216 7.32 -20.96 5.41
CA ASP A 216 6.96 -20.94 6.85
C ASP A 216 6.29 -22.23 7.37
N GLY A 217 6.67 -23.38 6.81
CA GLY A 217 6.11 -24.69 7.16
C GLY A 217 4.82 -25.07 6.42
N GLU A 218 4.40 -24.26 5.45
CA GLU A 218 3.21 -24.50 4.63
C GLU A 218 3.58 -24.71 3.16
N ASP A 219 3.05 -25.77 2.55
CA ASP A 219 3.22 -26.03 1.12
C ASP A 219 2.40 -25.02 0.31
N CYS A 220 3.06 -24.29 -0.59
CA CYS A 220 2.46 -23.23 -1.39
C CYS A 220 2.68 -23.47 -2.89
N PHE A 221 1.68 -23.16 -3.70
CA PHE A 221 1.84 -22.89 -5.12
C PHE A 221 2.47 -21.51 -5.33
N VAL A 222 3.38 -21.40 -6.29
CA VAL A 222 4.12 -20.18 -6.60
C VAL A 222 3.61 -19.60 -7.92
N LEU A 223 3.05 -18.40 -7.87
CA LEU A 223 2.66 -17.63 -9.05
C LEU A 223 3.60 -16.44 -9.22
N ARG A 224 4.15 -16.28 -10.42
CA ARG A 224 5.11 -15.21 -10.74
C ARG A 224 4.56 -14.30 -11.82
N LEU A 225 4.81 -13.01 -11.66
CA LEU A 225 4.40 -11.98 -12.60
C LEU A 225 5.56 -11.00 -12.79
N ASP A 226 6.06 -10.90 -14.01
CA ASP A 226 7.08 -9.93 -14.38
C ASP A 226 6.46 -8.84 -15.25
N VAL A 227 6.81 -7.59 -15.00
CA VAL A 227 6.33 -6.47 -15.82
C VAL A 227 7.05 -6.45 -17.16
N GLY A 228 6.28 -6.36 -18.25
CA GLY A 228 6.81 -6.32 -19.60
C GLY A 228 7.67 -5.06 -19.89
N PRO A 229 8.66 -5.13 -20.79
CA PRO A 229 9.59 -4.03 -21.07
C PRO A 229 8.93 -2.71 -21.51
N SER A 230 7.83 -2.78 -22.27
CA SER A 230 7.10 -1.56 -22.72
C SER A 230 6.52 -0.77 -21.55
N THR A 231 6.01 -1.47 -20.53
CA THR A 231 5.44 -0.86 -19.34
C THR A 231 6.56 -0.28 -18.46
N LEU A 232 7.66 -1.02 -18.27
CA LEU A 232 8.85 -0.55 -17.56
C LEU A 232 9.44 0.74 -18.19
N SER A 233 9.52 0.79 -19.52
CA SER A 233 9.97 1.97 -20.26
C SER A 233 9.07 3.18 -20.03
N SER A 234 7.75 2.99 -19.92
CA SER A 234 6.81 4.08 -19.63
C SER A 234 6.99 4.70 -18.23
N TRP A 235 7.67 3.99 -17.33
CA TRP A 235 7.99 4.47 -15.97
C TRP A 235 9.37 5.10 -15.87
N SER A 236 10.17 4.96 -16.92
CA SER A 236 11.56 5.38 -16.99
C SER A 236 11.69 6.77 -17.63
N ASP A 237 12.73 7.49 -17.27
CA ASP A 237 13.14 8.73 -17.94
C ASP A 237 14.66 8.78 -18.12
N GLY A 238 15.18 9.92 -18.62
CA GLY A 238 16.62 10.10 -18.85
C GLY A 238 17.50 10.04 -17.58
N THR A 239 16.91 9.98 -16.38
CA THR A 239 17.63 9.96 -15.10
C THR A 239 17.42 8.68 -14.29
N ALA A 240 16.28 8.01 -14.45
CA ALA A 240 15.93 6.79 -13.73
C ALA A 240 15.24 5.80 -14.67
N GLU A 241 15.80 4.60 -14.78
CA GLU A 241 15.36 3.49 -15.62
C GLU A 241 14.94 2.31 -14.74
N VAL A 242 13.69 1.86 -14.82
CA VAL A 242 13.24 0.65 -14.14
C VAL A 242 13.57 -0.55 -15.02
N ILE A 243 14.57 -1.33 -14.62
CA ILE A 243 15.10 -2.46 -15.41
C ILE A 243 14.25 -3.72 -15.22
N ARG A 244 13.78 -3.95 -13.99
CA ARG A 244 12.95 -5.10 -13.65
C ARG A 244 12.01 -4.72 -12.53
N HIS A 245 10.77 -5.18 -12.62
CA HIS A 245 9.85 -5.14 -11.49
C HIS A 245 8.93 -6.35 -11.60
N GLY A 246 8.78 -7.12 -10.52
CA GLY A 246 7.98 -8.34 -10.54
C GLY A 246 7.38 -8.66 -9.17
N LEU A 247 6.30 -9.45 -9.19
CA LEU A 247 5.64 -10.01 -8.02
C LEU A 247 5.72 -11.52 -8.03
N THR A 248 5.86 -12.10 -6.84
CA THR A 248 5.67 -13.53 -6.61
C THR A 248 4.68 -13.72 -5.47
N GLY A 249 3.59 -14.44 -5.75
CA GLY A 249 2.57 -14.81 -4.79
C GLY A 249 2.71 -16.27 -4.40
N PHE A 250 2.66 -16.55 -3.10
CA PHE A 250 2.69 -17.90 -2.55
C PHE A 250 1.31 -18.23 -2.00
N PHE A 251 0.60 -19.11 -2.69
CA PHE A 251 -0.76 -19.50 -2.36
C PHE A 251 -0.73 -20.85 -1.64
N SER A 252 -1.22 -20.87 -0.40
CA SER A 252 -1.32 -22.07 0.42
C SER A 252 -2.07 -23.18 -0.32
N GLN A 253 -1.47 -24.35 -0.46
CA GLN A 253 -2.15 -25.51 -1.04
C GLN A 253 -3.30 -26.00 -0.15
N ARG A 254 -3.16 -25.81 1.17
CA ARG A 254 -4.13 -26.24 2.18
C ARG A 254 -5.39 -25.38 2.20
N SER A 255 -5.22 -24.05 2.22
CA SER A 255 -6.33 -23.10 2.40
C SER A 255 -6.74 -22.41 1.10
N GLY A 256 -5.85 -22.35 0.10
CA GLY A 256 -6.02 -21.53 -1.09
C GLY A 256 -5.76 -20.03 -0.86
N LEU A 257 -5.39 -19.61 0.36
CA LEU A 257 -5.13 -18.21 0.68
C LEU A 257 -3.71 -17.79 0.27
N LEU A 258 -3.52 -16.49 0.02
CA LEU A 258 -2.19 -15.91 -0.19
C LEU A 258 -1.45 -15.89 1.15
N ALA A 259 -0.42 -16.70 1.30
CA ALA A 259 0.39 -16.81 2.51
C ALA A 259 1.53 -15.78 2.53
N ARG A 260 2.17 -15.57 1.36
CA ARG A 260 3.28 -14.63 1.20
C ARG A 260 3.21 -13.91 -0.13
N LEU A 261 3.63 -12.64 -0.14
CA LEU A 261 3.80 -11.80 -1.32
C LEU A 261 5.23 -11.24 -1.34
N GLU A 262 5.95 -11.47 -2.43
CA GLU A 262 7.28 -10.91 -2.66
C GLU A 262 7.24 -9.93 -3.85
N ASP A 263 7.88 -8.79 -3.67
CA ASP A 263 8.05 -7.71 -4.64
C ASP A 263 9.54 -7.46 -4.83
N SER A 264 10.02 -7.35 -6.07
CA SER A 264 11.41 -7.03 -6.41
C SER A 264 11.47 -6.00 -7.53
N GLN A 265 12.10 -4.86 -7.26
CA GLN A 265 12.31 -3.77 -8.20
C GLN A 265 13.80 -3.47 -8.35
N LEU A 266 14.30 -3.49 -9.58
CA LEU A 266 15.63 -3.05 -9.95
C LEU A 266 15.53 -1.75 -10.77
N THR A 267 16.14 -0.68 -10.25
CA THR A 267 16.19 0.63 -10.91
C THR A 267 17.63 1.07 -11.10
N ARG A 268 17.96 1.54 -12.30
CA ARG A 268 19.20 2.24 -12.61
C ARG A 268 18.95 3.74 -12.55
N ILE A 269 19.77 4.44 -11.79
CA ILE A 269 19.74 5.90 -11.67
C ILE A 269 21.06 6.42 -12.25
N GLN A 270 20.97 7.34 -13.20
CA GLN A 270 22.13 7.99 -13.78
C GLN A 270 21.84 9.48 -13.94
N SER A 271 22.49 10.28 -13.11
CA SER A 271 22.48 11.73 -13.28
C SER A 271 23.45 12.14 -14.41
N PRO A 272 23.17 13.21 -15.16
CA PRO A 272 24.08 13.71 -16.19
C PRO A 272 25.50 13.94 -15.62
N GLY A 273 26.51 13.35 -16.26
CA GLY A 273 27.91 13.46 -15.83
C GLY A 273 28.32 12.54 -14.66
N ALA A 274 27.40 11.73 -14.12
CA ALA A 274 27.70 10.76 -13.07
C ALA A 274 27.72 9.31 -13.59
N ALA A 275 28.45 8.43 -12.88
CA ALA A 275 28.40 6.99 -13.14
C ALA A 275 27.01 6.42 -12.81
N ALA A 276 26.58 5.41 -13.56
CA ALA A 276 25.32 4.73 -13.31
C ALA A 276 25.34 4.01 -11.95
N MET A 277 24.24 4.13 -11.22
CA MET A 277 24.02 3.51 -9.91
C MET A 277 22.79 2.62 -9.97
N TYR A 278 22.87 1.43 -9.41
CA TYR A 278 21.77 0.47 -9.40
C TYR A 278 21.23 0.30 -7.98
N TRP A 279 19.91 0.26 -7.89
CA TRP A 279 19.17 0.08 -6.66
C TRP A 279 18.22 -1.09 -6.82
N GLU A 280 18.31 -2.04 -5.90
CA GLU A 280 17.35 -3.14 -5.78
C GLU A 280 16.56 -2.95 -4.50
N THR A 281 15.23 -2.91 -4.64
CA THR A 281 14.29 -2.91 -3.52
C THR A 281 13.55 -4.24 -3.55
N THR A 282 13.65 -5.03 -2.48
CA THR A 282 12.84 -6.23 -2.31
C THR A 282 11.96 -6.08 -1.09
N ILE A 283 10.69 -6.48 -1.20
CA ILE A 283 9.75 -6.46 -0.09
C ILE A 283 9.04 -7.81 -0.02
N ALA A 284 9.27 -8.55 1.07
CA ALA A 284 8.57 -9.79 1.35
C ALA A 284 7.52 -9.55 2.43
N SER A 285 6.29 -9.99 2.21
CA SER A 285 5.15 -9.79 3.13
C SER A 285 4.51 -11.13 3.48
N THR A 286 4.39 -11.44 4.77
CA THR A 286 3.56 -12.55 5.26
C THR A 286 2.19 -12.03 5.66
N LEU A 287 1.17 -12.81 5.34
CA LEU A 287 -0.23 -12.47 5.58
C LEU A 287 -0.82 -13.48 6.55
N ALA A 288 -1.57 -12.98 7.54
CA ALA A 288 -2.12 -13.79 8.60
C ALA A 288 -3.51 -13.31 9.01
N ASP A 289 -4.16 -14.12 9.83
CA ASP A 289 -5.42 -13.76 10.48
C ASP A 289 -6.51 -13.38 9.46
N TYR A 290 -6.72 -14.29 8.51
CA TYR A 290 -7.79 -14.16 7.53
C TYR A 290 -9.14 -14.33 8.22
N ARG A 291 -9.99 -13.30 8.15
CA ARG A 291 -11.32 -13.29 8.75
C ARG A 291 -12.36 -12.90 7.73
N ALA A 292 -13.54 -13.51 7.84
CA ALA A 292 -14.70 -13.07 7.09
C ALA A 292 -15.17 -11.70 7.60
N VAL A 293 -15.46 -10.80 6.68
CA VAL A 293 -15.99 -9.47 6.97
C VAL A 293 -17.39 -9.35 6.36
N ASP A 294 -18.04 -8.24 6.66
CA ASP A 294 -19.34 -7.89 6.13
C ASP A 294 -19.39 -8.04 4.60
N GLY A 295 -20.36 -8.81 4.10
CA GLY A 295 -20.44 -9.22 2.69
C GLY A 295 -19.90 -10.63 2.40
N GLY A 296 -19.42 -11.35 3.42
CA GLY A 296 -18.99 -12.75 3.30
C GLY A 296 -17.67 -12.92 2.57
N VAL A 297 -16.82 -11.89 2.63
CA VAL A 297 -15.51 -11.82 1.98
C VAL A 297 -14.43 -12.01 3.05
N THR A 298 -13.42 -12.82 2.77
CA THR A 298 -12.35 -13.12 3.71
C THR A 298 -11.11 -12.29 3.36
N VAL A 299 -10.59 -11.53 4.32
CA VAL A 299 -9.42 -10.65 4.16
C VAL A 299 -8.44 -10.82 5.32
N ALA A 300 -7.15 -10.57 5.06
CA ALA A 300 -6.11 -10.64 6.09
C ALA A 300 -6.23 -9.47 7.07
N HIS A 301 -6.25 -9.75 8.36
CA HIS A 301 -6.29 -8.73 9.41
C HIS A 301 -4.93 -8.46 10.06
N ALA A 302 -3.90 -9.22 9.69
CA ALA A 302 -2.55 -8.98 10.16
C ALA A 302 -1.51 -9.33 9.09
N GLY A 303 -0.36 -8.68 9.17
CA GLY A 303 0.77 -9.05 8.33
C GLY A 303 2.07 -8.45 8.81
N ARG A 304 3.16 -8.97 8.26
CA ARG A 304 4.51 -8.48 8.48
C ARG A 304 5.21 -8.33 7.15
N SER A 305 5.96 -7.27 6.96
CA SER A 305 6.77 -7.05 5.76
C SER A 305 8.20 -6.73 6.12
N THR A 306 9.14 -7.32 5.38
CA THR A 306 10.56 -6.96 5.45
C THR A 306 10.97 -6.38 4.13
N ALA A 307 11.47 -5.15 4.14
CA ALA A 307 12.02 -4.48 2.97
C ALA A 307 13.55 -4.43 3.03
N HIS A 308 14.20 -4.74 1.92
CA HIS A 308 15.63 -4.62 1.75
C HIS A 308 15.93 -3.65 0.63
N LEU A 309 16.84 -2.72 0.88
CA LEU A 309 17.35 -1.79 -0.11
C LEU A 309 18.84 -2.07 -0.31
N ALA A 310 19.20 -2.58 -1.48
CA ALA A 310 20.57 -2.86 -1.88
C ALA A 310 21.02 -1.90 -2.97
N ARG A 311 22.32 -1.56 -2.96
CA ARG A 311 22.92 -0.66 -3.94
C ARG A 311 24.18 -1.27 -4.54
N PHE A 312 24.32 -1.20 -5.86
CA PHE A 312 25.48 -1.70 -6.61
C PHE A 312 25.87 -0.78 -7.78
N GLY A 313 27.12 -0.83 -8.23
CA GLY A 313 27.66 0.04 -9.29
C GLY A 313 29.19 0.12 -9.33
N VAL A 314 29.74 0.83 -10.33
CA VAL A 314 31.19 1.00 -10.53
C VAL A 314 31.82 1.70 -9.32
N GLY A 315 32.79 1.05 -8.67
CA GLY A 315 33.46 1.53 -7.45
C GLY A 315 32.93 0.93 -6.13
N VAL A 316 31.91 0.08 -6.17
CA VAL A 316 31.39 -0.64 -4.99
C VAL A 316 31.91 -2.09 -5.01
N ARG A 317 32.75 -2.48 -4.03
CA ARG A 317 33.46 -3.78 -4.02
C ARG A 317 32.57 -5.02 -3.78
N ALA A 318 31.32 -4.85 -3.33
CA ALA A 318 30.31 -5.90 -3.19
C ALA A 318 28.91 -5.27 -3.07
N ALA A 319 27.84 -5.98 -3.45
CA ALA A 319 26.47 -5.55 -3.20
C ALA A 319 26.27 -5.33 -1.70
N ARG A 320 26.17 -4.08 -1.27
CA ARG A 320 25.95 -3.74 0.14
C ARG A 320 24.45 -3.59 0.31
N VAL A 321 23.83 -4.48 1.09
CA VAL A 321 22.51 -4.21 1.67
C VAL A 321 22.68 -2.93 2.48
N VAL A 322 22.08 -1.85 2.01
CA VAL A 322 22.27 -0.52 2.57
C VAL A 322 21.35 -0.34 3.76
N THR A 323 20.16 -0.93 3.69
CA THR A 323 19.15 -0.79 4.73
C THR A 323 18.17 -1.95 4.73
N ARG A 324 17.86 -2.45 5.92
CA ARG A 324 16.78 -3.41 6.14
C ARG A 324 15.71 -2.78 7.03
N MET A 325 14.45 -2.96 6.68
CA MET A 325 13.31 -2.35 7.36
C MET A 325 12.26 -3.43 7.63
N GLU A 326 11.52 -3.27 8.73
CA GLU A 326 10.37 -4.11 9.06
C GLU A 326 9.12 -3.25 9.23
N GLU A 327 8.01 -3.78 8.74
CA GLU A 327 6.66 -3.31 9.00
C GLU A 327 5.87 -4.47 9.62
N SER A 328 5.10 -4.19 10.67
CA SER A 328 3.98 -5.07 11.07
C SER A 328 2.71 -4.25 11.14
N TRP A 329 1.60 -4.83 10.69
CA TRP A 329 0.33 -4.14 10.62
C TRP A 329 -0.82 -5.04 11.07
N THR A 330 -1.88 -4.40 11.58
CA THR A 330 -3.15 -5.03 11.91
C THR A 330 -4.30 -4.19 11.39
N ILE A 331 -5.41 -4.82 11.02
CA ILE A 331 -6.64 -4.17 10.58
C ILE A 331 -7.63 -4.16 11.72
N ASP A 332 -8.08 -2.96 12.08
CA ASP A 332 -9.10 -2.74 13.10
C ASP A 332 -10.50 -2.71 12.48
N ASP A 333 -10.64 -2.18 11.26
CA ASP A 333 -11.91 -2.05 10.56
C ASP A 333 -11.73 -2.16 9.04
N VAL A 334 -12.71 -2.75 8.36
CA VAL A 334 -12.72 -2.94 6.90
C VAL A 334 -14.15 -3.04 6.39
N ALA A 335 -14.42 -2.32 5.30
CA ALA A 335 -15.72 -2.30 4.67
C ALA A 335 -15.59 -2.31 3.14
N PHE A 336 -16.52 -3.00 2.49
CA PHE A 336 -16.71 -2.97 1.05
C PHE A 336 -18.01 -2.23 0.71
N ASP A 337 -18.07 -1.66 -0.48
CA ASP A 337 -19.21 -0.89 -0.98
C ASP A 337 -19.59 0.28 -0.05
N VAL A 338 -18.58 1.08 0.29
CA VAL A 338 -18.69 2.24 1.17
C VAL A 338 -19.68 3.27 0.59
N PRO A 339 -20.81 3.55 1.26
CA PRO A 339 -21.80 4.50 0.77
C PRO A 339 -21.23 5.93 0.69
N GLY A 340 -21.50 6.62 -0.42
CA GLY A 340 -21.10 8.02 -0.61
C GLY A 340 -19.63 8.22 -1.00
N LEU A 341 -18.82 7.16 -1.14
CA LEU A 341 -17.46 7.29 -1.64
C LEU A 341 -17.47 7.52 -3.16
N GLY A 342 -17.30 8.77 -3.56
CA GLY A 342 -17.23 9.18 -4.97
C GLY A 342 -15.81 9.52 -5.44
N PRO A 343 -15.62 9.76 -6.75
CA PRO A 343 -14.32 10.12 -7.33
C PRO A 343 -13.75 11.43 -6.76
N ASP A 344 -14.60 12.32 -6.25
CA ASP A 344 -14.20 13.59 -5.65
C ASP A 344 -13.32 13.43 -4.40
N ALA A 345 -13.36 12.26 -3.76
CA ALA A 345 -12.50 11.93 -2.62
C ALA A 345 -11.03 11.67 -3.02
N PHE A 346 -10.74 11.50 -4.32
CA PHE A 346 -9.43 11.09 -4.83
C PHE A 346 -8.71 12.19 -5.63
N ILE A 347 -9.19 13.43 -5.52
CA ILE A 347 -8.62 14.57 -6.24
C ILE A 347 -7.17 14.80 -5.77
N PRO A 348 -6.19 14.86 -6.70
CA PRO A 348 -4.81 15.12 -6.33
C PRO A 348 -4.62 16.54 -5.76
N PRO A 349 -3.62 16.75 -4.89
CA PRO A 349 -3.23 18.07 -4.41
C PRO A 349 -3.01 19.09 -5.53
N GLU A 350 -3.30 20.36 -5.28
CA GLU A 350 -3.14 21.41 -6.30
C GLU A 350 -1.72 21.49 -6.85
N GLU A 351 -0.70 21.27 -6.02
CA GLU A 351 0.71 21.29 -6.43
C GLU A 351 0.99 20.21 -7.50
N VAL A 352 0.34 19.06 -7.37
CA VAL A 352 0.44 17.95 -8.32
C VAL A 352 -0.31 18.29 -9.60
N ARG A 353 -1.52 18.84 -9.48
CA ARG A 353 -2.36 19.21 -10.64
C ARG A 353 -1.75 20.32 -11.50
N ARG A 354 -1.00 21.25 -10.89
CA ARG A 354 -0.28 22.32 -11.60
C ARG A 354 1.03 21.83 -12.25
N SER A 355 1.43 20.58 -12.01
CA SER A 355 2.65 20.04 -12.60
C SER A 355 2.44 19.69 -14.08
N ARG A 356 3.44 19.98 -14.92
CA ARG A 356 3.43 19.60 -16.35
C ARG A 356 3.23 18.09 -16.56
N PHE A 357 3.60 17.28 -15.57
CA PHE A 357 3.43 15.84 -15.60
C PHE A 357 1.95 15.44 -15.55
N TYR A 358 1.13 16.16 -14.78
CA TYR A 358 -0.30 15.92 -14.69
C TYR A 358 -1.00 16.22 -16.02
N ASP A 359 -0.67 17.35 -16.65
CA ASP A 359 -1.24 17.73 -17.95
C ASP A 359 -0.90 16.74 -19.07
N ALA A 360 0.34 16.24 -19.10
CA ALA A 360 0.76 15.22 -20.07
C ALA A 360 -0.02 13.90 -19.90
N MET A 361 -0.25 13.46 -18.66
CA MET A 361 -1.04 12.27 -18.36
C MET A 361 -2.54 12.49 -18.58
N ALA A 362 -3.05 13.71 -18.36
CA ALA A 362 -4.44 14.08 -18.63
C ALA A 362 -4.75 14.11 -20.14
N ALA A 363 -3.79 14.55 -20.97
CA ALA A 363 -3.92 14.59 -22.42
C ALA A 363 -3.81 13.19 -23.09
N GLY A 364 -3.11 12.24 -22.46
CA GLY A 364 -2.91 10.88 -22.97
C GLY A 364 -4.08 9.90 -22.74
N GLY A 365 -5.04 10.25 -21.88
CA GLY A 365 -6.19 9.40 -21.52
C GLY A 365 -7.35 9.39 -22.52
N GLY A 366 -7.19 10.02 -23.68
CA GLY A 366 -8.19 10.08 -24.75
C GLY A 366 -7.66 9.47 -26.04
N LYS A 367 -7.51 8.14 -26.07
CA LYS A 367 -7.45 7.36 -27.31
C LYS A 367 -7.98 5.95 -27.07
#